data_AF-A0A1D1UVF1-F1
#
_entry.id   AF-A0A1D1UVF1-F1
#
_cell.length_a   1.000
_cell.length_b   1.000
_cell.length_c   1.000
_cell.angle_alpha   90.00
_cell.angle_beta   90.00
_cell.angle_gamma   90.00
#
_symmetry.space_group_name_H-M   'P 1'
#
loop_
_entity.id
_entity.type
_entity.pdbx_description
1 polymer ?
#
loop_
_entity_poly.entity_id
_entity_poly.type
_entity_poly.pdbx_seq_one_letter_code
_entity_poly.pdbx_strand_id
1 'polypeptide(L)'
;MGSLLFHVVAVVHLTSVFFNISSTHSMPSSSRASRIKNSADVFEASWWMDDSTRPKASRTRKNTLESISTSWQEDDPNVLRRVLLKNSSATCNDGSPAGYYLRRYPRSKLWLIFLEGGWYCHDEASCMSRWLHTPSLMSSKSWQTYHAAGGILSGDEEENPIFWRANIVYIPYCSSDVWTGNTPKGKGQKLAFMGSLILQEVITQLLAKGLRKGKRLLLAGSSAGATGVLLNVDTVGHWLRMHGSKIKVRGLVDSGWFLDAAPYSKTDCMDPRRCSPAATLRKGIKLWNSELPGRCMSSHRHEPWNCFYGSNIYSTLQSPVFIFQWLYDEAQLMASNAFVPRTKAQGLYVQSIRTKLIRDLQNVSAVFAPACVGHVVLNDRQWTSFSIDGVSFGEALRCWWDGSTENNVPPPSPLLPDFEQADAAAKPPRPLCTSKEARLCRRKMKSQVKLKSGGFLRKRCPCRRAESRSAVAKQWTKEQPSSFLGQRDKRSVDYSPFEVSLDSFSKTCSHRLIDDCALPNCSEQCPRSYDTFSGKPIGFEQMLRNAGVKSEDPINEIFSR
;
A
#
# COMPACT_ATOMS: atom_id res chain seq x y z
N MET A 1 2.54 47.24 12.84
CA MET A 1 2.96 46.92 11.46
C MET A 1 3.37 45.46 11.45
N GLY A 2 2.43 44.58 11.10
CA GLY A 2 2.64 43.14 10.97
C GLY A 2 2.50 42.72 9.51
N SER A 3 3.22 41.68 9.14
CA SER A 3 3.01 40.83 7.96
C SER A 3 3.65 39.48 8.27
N LEU A 4 2.87 38.42 8.50
CA LEU A 4 2.39 37.45 7.49
C LEU A 4 3.53 36.67 6.80
N LEU A 5 3.81 35.48 7.33
CA LEU A 5 4.53 34.40 6.65
C LEU A 5 3.87 33.07 7.06
N PHE A 6 2.70 32.79 6.48
CA PHE A 6 2.12 31.45 6.43
C PHE A 6 2.38 30.90 5.02
N HIS A 7 3.24 29.89 4.91
CA HIS A 7 3.42 29.16 3.65
C HIS A 7 2.34 28.09 3.47
N VAL A 8 1.57 28.31 2.42
CA VAL A 8 0.60 27.42 1.79
C VAL A 8 1.34 26.31 1.04
N VAL A 9 1.03 25.05 1.36
CA VAL A 9 1.33 23.91 0.48
C VAL A 9 0.05 23.64 -0.31
N ALA A 10 -0.03 24.20 -1.51
CA ALA A 10 -1.07 23.92 -2.49
C ALA A 10 -0.48 22.98 -3.55
N VAL A 11 -1.06 21.79 -3.65
CA VAL A 11 -0.82 20.85 -4.75
C VAL A 11 -1.59 21.37 -5.97
N VAL A 12 -0.87 21.53 -7.08
CA VAL A 12 -1.38 21.99 -8.37
C VAL A 12 -2.24 20.90 -9.01
N HIS A 13 -3.55 21.15 -9.13
CA HIS A 13 -4.36 20.63 -10.22
C HIS A 13 -4.81 21.81 -11.08
N LEU A 14 -4.17 22.00 -12.23
CA LEU A 14 -4.60 22.92 -13.26
C LEU A 14 -4.61 22.17 -14.60
N THR A 15 -5.81 21.82 -15.05
CA THR A 15 -6.26 22.03 -16.44
C THR A 15 -7.78 21.99 -16.48
N SER A 16 -8.42 23.15 -16.66
CA SER A 16 -9.60 23.34 -17.52
C SER A 16 -10.01 24.81 -17.48
N VAL A 17 -9.79 25.47 -18.62
CA VAL A 17 -10.09 26.88 -18.89
C VAL A 17 -11.60 27.05 -19.13
N PHE A 18 -12.10 28.20 -18.69
CA PHE A 18 -13.45 28.72 -18.78
C PHE A 18 -14.10 28.67 -20.17
N PHE A 19 -15.41 28.41 -20.21
CA PHE A 19 -16.37 29.24 -20.96
C PHE A 19 -17.64 29.42 -20.12
N ASN A 20 -17.90 30.68 -19.77
CA ASN A 20 -19.05 31.15 -19.02
C ASN A 20 -19.99 31.79 -20.04
N ILE A 21 -21.23 31.33 -20.17
CA ILE A 21 -22.32 32.13 -20.74
C ILE A 21 -23.50 32.03 -19.78
N SER A 22 -23.71 33.11 -19.04
CA SER A 22 -24.96 33.39 -18.34
C SER A 22 -25.96 33.94 -19.34
N SER A 23 -27.17 33.40 -19.38
CA SER A 23 -28.36 34.15 -19.79
C SER A 23 -29.56 33.67 -18.98
N THR A 24 -30.01 34.58 -18.13
CA THR A 24 -31.28 34.59 -17.42
C THR A 24 -32.46 34.60 -18.39
N HIS A 25 -33.46 33.74 -18.20
CA HIS A 25 -34.85 34.14 -18.46
C HIS A 25 -35.87 33.29 -17.67
N SER A 26 -36.70 34.06 -16.97
CA SER A 26 -38.00 33.83 -16.32
C SER A 26 -38.90 32.71 -16.86
N MET A 27 -39.48 31.95 -15.93
CA MET A 27 -40.68 31.11 -16.13
C MET A 27 -41.94 31.94 -16.44
N PRO A 28 -42.96 31.30 -17.03
CA PRO A 28 -44.24 31.28 -16.33
C PRO A 28 -44.87 29.88 -16.22
N SER A 29 -45.71 29.76 -15.17
CA SER A 29 -46.51 28.61 -14.76
C SER A 29 -47.62 28.24 -15.75
N SER A 30 -47.88 26.94 -15.92
CA SER A 30 -49.20 26.44 -16.30
C SER A 30 -49.33 24.94 -15.99
N SER A 31 -50.42 24.60 -15.31
CA SER A 31 -50.83 23.30 -14.82
C SER A 31 -51.37 22.37 -15.91
N ARG A 32 -50.91 21.12 -15.98
CA ARG A 32 -51.76 19.96 -16.25
C ARG A 32 -51.06 18.64 -15.92
N ALA A 33 -51.65 17.88 -15.01
CA ALA A 33 -51.25 16.53 -14.67
C ALA A 33 -51.47 15.59 -15.88
N SER A 34 -50.41 14.92 -16.33
CA SER A 34 -50.52 13.66 -17.04
C SER A 34 -49.33 12.76 -16.67
N ARG A 35 -49.66 11.51 -16.39
CA ARG A 35 -48.82 10.48 -15.77
C ARG A 35 -47.77 10.00 -16.77
N ILE A 36 -46.57 10.59 -16.76
CA ILE A 36 -45.42 10.13 -17.55
C ILE A 36 -44.55 9.25 -16.64
N LYS A 37 -44.45 7.95 -16.95
CA LYS A 37 -43.44 7.07 -16.37
C LYS A 37 -42.06 7.61 -16.77
N ASN A 38 -41.18 7.82 -15.78
CA ASN A 38 -39.83 8.36 -15.94
C ASN A 38 -39.05 7.69 -17.08
N SER A 39 -38.56 8.48 -18.05
CA SER A 39 -37.67 8.00 -19.11
C SER A 39 -36.25 7.66 -18.60
N ALA A 40 -35.93 8.02 -17.36
CA ALA A 40 -34.66 7.69 -16.70
C ALA A 40 -34.52 6.19 -16.40
N ASP A 41 -35.61 5.51 -16.03
CA ASP A 41 -35.60 4.06 -15.73
C ASP A 41 -35.43 3.21 -16.99
N VAL A 42 -35.92 3.69 -18.13
CA VAL A 42 -35.81 3.02 -19.43
C VAL A 42 -34.39 3.16 -20.01
N PHE A 43 -33.72 4.29 -19.76
CA PHE A 43 -32.33 4.48 -20.16
C PHE A 43 -31.34 3.71 -19.29
N GLU A 44 -31.60 3.52 -17.99
CA GLU A 44 -30.72 2.71 -17.15
C GLU A 44 -30.76 1.24 -17.61
N ALA A 45 -31.92 0.70 -18.00
CA ALA A 45 -32.09 -0.71 -18.35
C ALA A 45 -31.36 -1.18 -19.63
N SER A 46 -31.11 -0.30 -20.61
CA SER A 46 -30.53 -0.69 -21.92
C SER A 46 -29.02 -1.01 -21.87
N TRP A 47 -28.32 -0.62 -20.80
CA TRP A 47 -26.87 -0.79 -20.64
C TRP A 47 -26.43 -2.14 -20.08
N TRP A 48 -27.37 -2.94 -19.54
CA TRP A 48 -27.06 -4.18 -18.80
C TRP A 48 -27.47 -5.45 -19.56
N MET A 49 -28.02 -5.29 -20.76
CA MET A 49 -28.41 -6.38 -21.63
C MET A 49 -27.21 -6.92 -22.40
N ASP A 50 -27.15 -8.24 -22.57
CA ASP A 50 -26.20 -8.92 -23.44
C ASP A 50 -26.31 -8.34 -24.86
N ASP A 51 -25.19 -8.24 -25.59
CA ASP A 51 -25.13 -7.63 -26.93
C ASP A 51 -26.11 -8.31 -27.91
N SER A 52 -26.45 -9.58 -27.63
CA SER A 52 -27.46 -10.37 -28.34
C SER A 52 -28.92 -9.92 -28.13
N THR A 53 -29.20 -9.05 -27.16
CA THR A 53 -30.56 -8.64 -26.74
C THR A 53 -30.82 -7.14 -26.82
N ARG A 54 -29.84 -6.35 -27.27
CA ARG A 54 -30.02 -4.90 -27.44
C ARG A 54 -31.05 -4.65 -28.56
N PRO A 55 -32.19 -3.98 -28.31
CA PRO A 55 -33.10 -3.57 -29.37
C PRO A 55 -32.34 -2.66 -30.33
N LYS A 56 -32.39 -2.91 -31.64
CA LYS A 56 -31.88 -1.98 -32.66
C LYS A 56 -32.69 -0.69 -32.55
N ALA A 57 -32.22 0.26 -31.74
CA ALA A 57 -32.87 1.55 -31.59
C ALA A 57 -32.84 2.28 -32.94
N SER A 58 -34.01 2.64 -33.43
CA SER A 58 -34.19 3.54 -34.57
C SER A 58 -33.34 4.79 -34.38
N ARG A 59 -32.35 4.99 -35.27
CA ARG A 59 -31.45 6.14 -35.28
C ARG A 59 -32.24 7.40 -35.68
N THR A 60 -32.86 8.05 -34.71
CA THR A 60 -33.04 9.51 -34.77
C THR A 60 -31.94 10.14 -33.91
N ARG A 61 -30.69 10.11 -34.42
CA ARG A 61 -29.58 10.82 -33.79
C ARG A 61 -29.78 12.32 -34.02
N LYS A 62 -30.05 13.08 -32.96
CA LYS A 62 -29.84 14.53 -32.99
C LYS A 62 -28.33 14.76 -33.05
N ASN A 63 -27.79 15.00 -34.24
CA ASN A 63 -26.37 15.28 -34.48
C ASN A 63 -25.96 16.64 -33.90
N THR A 64 -25.81 16.71 -32.58
CA THR A 64 -25.26 17.87 -31.87
C THR A 64 -23.82 17.55 -31.45
N LEU A 65 -22.94 18.54 -31.40
CA LEU A 65 -21.55 18.37 -30.94
C LEU A 65 -21.49 17.70 -29.55
N GLU A 66 -22.45 18.01 -28.69
CA GLU A 66 -22.61 17.42 -27.36
C GLU A 66 -22.94 15.91 -27.43
N SER A 67 -23.87 15.50 -28.31
CA SER A 67 -24.20 14.08 -28.52
C SER A 67 -23.04 13.26 -29.08
N ILE A 68 -22.21 13.88 -29.92
CA ILE A 68 -21.03 13.26 -30.52
C ILE A 68 -19.95 13.13 -29.43
N SER A 69 -19.65 14.20 -28.69
CA SER A 69 -18.69 14.19 -27.59
C SER A 69 -19.03 13.17 -26.51
N THR A 70 -20.32 13.01 -26.19
CA THR A 70 -20.78 12.03 -25.19
C THR A 70 -20.60 10.60 -25.71
N SER A 71 -20.84 10.33 -27.00
CA SER A 71 -20.62 8.99 -27.55
C SER A 71 -19.14 8.62 -27.64
N TRP A 72 -18.24 9.57 -27.98
CA TRP A 72 -16.80 9.31 -27.97
C TRP A 72 -16.27 8.98 -26.57
N GLN A 73 -16.78 9.66 -25.53
CA GLN A 73 -16.44 9.37 -24.13
C GLN A 73 -16.97 8.02 -23.64
N GLU A 74 -18.01 7.47 -24.27
CA GLU A 74 -18.57 6.15 -23.92
C GLU A 74 -17.77 4.98 -24.50
N ASP A 75 -17.08 5.18 -25.62
CA ASP A 75 -16.24 4.18 -26.27
C ASP A 75 -14.75 4.27 -25.87
N ASP A 76 -14.36 5.32 -25.14
CA ASP A 76 -12.99 5.51 -24.67
C ASP A 76 -12.64 4.47 -23.57
N PRO A 77 -11.63 3.61 -23.79
CA PRO A 77 -11.22 2.61 -22.83
C PRO A 77 -10.67 3.23 -21.53
N ASN A 78 -10.34 4.53 -21.51
CA ASN A 78 -9.82 5.24 -20.35
C ASN A 78 -10.89 6.13 -19.68
N VAL A 79 -12.17 5.87 -19.91
CA VAL A 79 -13.26 6.59 -19.24
C VAL A 79 -14.11 5.66 -18.40
N LEU A 80 -14.39 6.05 -17.16
CA LEU A 80 -15.37 5.41 -16.29
C LEU A 80 -16.60 6.30 -16.12
N ARG A 81 -17.79 5.70 -16.07
CA ARG A 81 -19.06 6.43 -15.87
C ARG A 81 -19.52 6.38 -14.43
N ARG A 82 -19.93 7.52 -13.88
CA ARG A 82 -20.48 7.64 -12.53
C ARG A 82 -21.78 6.87 -12.37
N VAL A 83 -21.93 6.21 -11.24
CA VAL A 83 -23.15 5.55 -10.74
C VAL A 83 -23.33 5.98 -9.28
N LEU A 84 -24.42 6.66 -8.98
CA LEU A 84 -24.78 6.99 -7.60
C LEU A 84 -25.47 5.79 -6.94
N LEU A 85 -25.27 5.63 -5.63
CA LEU A 85 -25.95 4.59 -4.88
C LEU A 85 -27.46 4.85 -4.85
N LYS A 86 -28.23 3.76 -4.98
CA LYS A 86 -29.71 3.76 -4.96
C LYS A 86 -30.22 3.82 -3.53
N ASN A 87 -29.48 3.20 -2.61
CA ASN A 87 -29.74 3.31 -1.19
C ASN A 87 -29.29 4.69 -0.70
N SER A 88 -30.24 5.54 -0.34
CA SER A 88 -29.96 6.89 0.18
C SER A 88 -29.38 6.89 1.59
N SER A 89 -29.28 5.73 2.26
CA SER A 89 -28.68 5.66 3.60
C SER A 89 -27.17 5.80 3.60
N ALA A 90 -26.46 5.36 2.54
CA ALA A 90 -25.00 5.49 2.45
C ALA A 90 -24.61 6.80 1.77
N THR A 91 -24.10 7.74 2.55
CA THR A 91 -23.81 9.11 2.10
C THR A 91 -22.35 9.49 2.32
N CYS A 92 -21.90 10.49 1.56
CA CYS A 92 -20.67 11.23 1.86
C CYS A 92 -20.79 12.02 3.17
N ASN A 93 -19.69 12.63 3.63
CA ASN A 93 -19.67 13.36 4.90
C ASN A 93 -20.77 14.43 5.01
N ASP A 94 -21.06 15.16 3.93
CA ASP A 94 -22.07 16.22 3.92
C ASP A 94 -23.52 15.72 3.80
N GLY A 95 -23.72 14.42 3.57
CA GLY A 95 -25.02 13.79 3.33
C GLY A 95 -25.41 13.65 1.87
N SER A 96 -24.57 14.06 0.91
CA SER A 96 -24.81 13.78 -0.51
C SER A 96 -24.69 12.28 -0.81
N PRO A 97 -25.39 11.75 -1.84
CA PRO A 97 -25.34 10.32 -2.14
C PRO A 97 -23.92 9.90 -2.54
N ALA A 98 -23.39 8.87 -1.89
CA ALA A 98 -22.14 8.27 -2.34
C ALA A 98 -22.35 7.50 -3.65
N GLY A 99 -21.27 7.00 -4.24
CA GLY A 99 -21.32 6.36 -5.55
C GLY A 99 -19.96 5.82 -5.95
N TYR A 100 -19.89 5.38 -7.20
CA TYR A 100 -18.69 4.82 -7.79
C TYR A 100 -18.67 5.11 -9.28
N TYR A 101 -17.51 4.98 -9.90
CA TYR A 101 -17.35 5.03 -11.34
C TYR A 101 -17.12 3.61 -11.86
N LEU A 102 -17.70 3.27 -13.01
CA LEU A 102 -17.68 1.92 -13.56
C LEU A 102 -17.33 1.95 -15.05
N ARG A 103 -16.43 1.04 -15.44
CA ARG A 103 -16.20 0.62 -16.82
C ARG A 103 -16.34 -0.90 -16.89
N ARG A 104 -17.25 -1.38 -17.75
CA ARG A 104 -17.51 -2.82 -17.91
C ARG A 104 -16.73 -3.36 -19.10
N TYR A 105 -16.18 -4.55 -18.94
CA TYR A 105 -15.68 -5.36 -20.03
C TYR A 105 -16.54 -6.63 -20.06
N PRO A 106 -17.60 -6.69 -20.89
CA PRO A 106 -18.69 -7.67 -20.74
C PRO A 106 -18.27 -9.14 -20.64
N ARG A 107 -17.22 -9.54 -21.37
CA ARG A 107 -16.70 -10.92 -21.39
C ARG A 107 -15.69 -11.22 -20.27
N SER A 108 -15.25 -10.20 -19.54
CA SER A 108 -14.27 -10.35 -18.47
C SER A 108 -14.94 -10.81 -17.18
N LYS A 109 -14.35 -11.85 -16.58
CA LYS A 109 -14.69 -12.31 -15.22
C LYS A 109 -13.74 -11.75 -14.17
N LEU A 110 -12.85 -10.83 -14.58
CA LEU A 110 -11.91 -10.12 -13.74
C LEU A 110 -12.52 -8.79 -13.31
N TRP A 111 -12.39 -8.47 -12.03
CA TRP A 111 -12.83 -7.21 -11.45
C TRP A 111 -11.66 -6.55 -10.73
N LEU A 112 -11.53 -5.24 -10.88
CA LEU A 112 -10.65 -4.38 -10.10
C LEU A 112 -11.52 -3.31 -9.46
N ILE A 113 -11.54 -3.29 -8.12
CA ILE A 113 -12.21 -2.25 -7.34
C ILE A 113 -11.13 -1.43 -6.66
N PHE A 114 -11.08 -0.14 -6.94
CA PHE A 114 -10.08 0.79 -6.44
C PHE A 114 -10.68 1.73 -5.40
N LEU A 115 -10.05 1.80 -4.23
CA LEU A 115 -10.39 2.71 -3.15
C LEU A 115 -9.49 3.94 -3.22
N GLU A 116 -10.08 5.11 -3.44
CA GLU A 116 -9.37 6.38 -3.39
C GLU A 116 -8.82 6.65 -1.96
N GLY A 117 -7.67 7.33 -1.89
CA GLY A 117 -7.09 7.82 -0.66
C GLY A 117 -7.34 9.30 -0.42
N GLY A 118 -6.50 9.91 0.43
CA GLY A 118 -6.57 11.36 0.69
C GLY A 118 -6.80 11.71 2.16
N TRP A 119 -5.94 11.20 3.05
CA TRP A 119 -5.95 11.52 4.48
C TRP A 119 -7.31 11.24 5.17
N TYR A 120 -7.56 11.87 6.31
CA TYR A 120 -8.78 11.73 7.10
C TYR A 120 -8.91 12.92 8.06
N CYS A 121 -10.06 13.06 8.71
CA CYS A 121 -10.26 14.03 9.79
C CYS A 121 -10.79 13.32 11.04
N HIS A 122 -10.38 13.75 12.23
CA HIS A 122 -10.50 12.94 13.46
C HIS A 122 -11.15 13.68 14.63
N ASP A 123 -11.53 14.94 14.44
CA ASP A 123 -12.33 15.75 15.35
C ASP A 123 -13.02 16.90 14.59
N GLU A 124 -13.87 17.69 15.27
CA GLU A 124 -14.64 18.77 14.62
C GLU A 124 -13.74 19.81 13.94
N ALA A 125 -12.65 20.21 14.60
CA ALA A 125 -11.71 21.20 14.06
C ALA A 125 -11.02 20.70 12.79
N SER A 126 -10.47 19.47 12.83
CA SER A 126 -9.82 18.88 11.64
C SER A 126 -10.81 18.64 10.50
N CYS A 127 -12.05 18.24 10.79
CA CYS A 127 -13.07 18.04 9.76
C CYS A 127 -13.57 19.36 9.15
N MET A 128 -13.67 20.43 9.95
CA MET A 128 -13.96 21.77 9.43
C MET A 128 -12.84 22.28 8.52
N SER A 129 -11.58 22.10 8.95
CA SER A 129 -10.41 22.44 8.12
C SER A 129 -10.43 21.67 6.80
N ARG A 130 -10.73 20.36 6.84
CA ARG A 130 -10.87 19.53 5.64
C ARG A 130 -12.00 20.00 4.72
N TRP A 131 -13.14 20.40 5.28
CA TRP A 131 -14.27 20.92 4.51
C TRP A 131 -13.91 22.20 3.74
N LEU A 132 -13.15 23.10 4.37
CA LEU A 132 -12.73 24.36 3.76
C LEU A 132 -11.68 24.18 2.66
N HIS A 133 -10.77 23.22 2.80
CA HIS A 133 -9.61 23.08 1.91
C HIS A 133 -9.74 21.95 0.87
N THR A 134 -10.48 20.88 1.18
CA THR A 134 -10.62 19.69 0.33
C THR A 134 -12.07 19.17 0.31
N PRO A 135 -13.07 19.99 -0.08
CA PRO A 135 -14.49 19.60 -0.05
C PRO A 135 -14.82 18.43 -1.00
N SER A 136 -14.02 18.22 -2.05
CA SER A 136 -14.19 17.10 -3.00
C SER A 136 -14.05 15.72 -2.34
N LEU A 137 -13.33 15.63 -1.22
CA LEU A 137 -13.17 14.40 -0.43
C LEU A 137 -14.19 14.28 0.72
N MET A 138 -15.26 15.09 0.68
CA MET A 138 -16.32 15.12 1.69
C MET A 138 -17.73 15.21 1.09
N SER A 139 -17.84 15.42 -0.22
CA SER A 139 -19.11 15.57 -0.94
C SER A 139 -19.01 15.02 -2.36
N SER A 140 -20.11 14.47 -2.85
CA SER A 140 -20.27 14.02 -4.23
C SER A 140 -20.88 15.06 -5.17
N LYS A 141 -21.25 16.25 -4.66
CA LYS A 141 -21.96 17.28 -5.43
C LYS A 141 -21.18 17.80 -6.63
N SER A 142 -19.85 17.82 -6.55
CA SER A 142 -18.96 18.28 -7.63
C SER A 142 -18.38 17.14 -8.47
N TRP A 143 -18.82 15.89 -8.25
CA TRP A 143 -18.36 14.77 -9.05
C TRP A 143 -18.82 14.91 -10.49
N GLN A 144 -17.90 14.68 -11.43
CA GLN A 144 -18.21 14.71 -12.85
C GLN A 144 -18.94 13.43 -13.28
N THR A 145 -19.66 13.47 -14.40
CA THR A 145 -20.32 12.27 -14.95
C THR A 145 -19.30 11.20 -15.35
N TYR A 146 -18.12 11.62 -15.78
CA TYR A 146 -17.05 10.76 -16.25
C TYR A 146 -15.78 10.98 -15.42
N HIS A 147 -15.01 9.91 -15.23
CA HIS A 147 -13.71 9.93 -14.58
C HIS A 147 -12.67 9.36 -15.54
N ALA A 148 -11.55 10.07 -15.72
CA ALA A 148 -10.45 9.61 -16.55
C ALA A 148 -9.66 8.53 -15.79
N ALA A 149 -9.48 7.38 -16.42
CA ALA A 149 -8.68 6.27 -15.93
C ALA A 149 -7.23 6.42 -16.38
N GLY A 150 -6.29 6.12 -15.48
CA GLY A 150 -4.87 5.98 -15.78
C GLY A 150 -4.25 4.91 -14.88
N GLY A 151 -2.97 4.63 -15.09
CA GLY A 151 -2.20 3.62 -14.38
C GLY A 151 -2.92 2.27 -14.36
N ILE A 152 -3.10 1.69 -13.17
CA ILE A 152 -3.73 0.38 -13.01
C ILE A 152 -5.22 0.35 -13.43
N LEU A 153 -5.86 1.52 -13.60
CA LEU A 153 -7.25 1.64 -14.03
C LEU A 153 -7.40 1.81 -15.55
N SER A 154 -6.28 2.07 -16.24
CA SER A 154 -6.23 2.28 -17.69
C SER A 154 -6.77 1.07 -18.45
N GLY A 155 -7.43 1.34 -19.57
CA GLY A 155 -7.86 0.34 -20.53
C GLY A 155 -6.85 0.08 -21.64
N ASP A 156 -5.74 0.82 -21.61
CA ASP A 156 -4.61 0.62 -22.51
C ASP A 156 -3.75 -0.56 -22.04
N GLU A 157 -3.41 -1.47 -22.96
CA GLU A 157 -2.59 -2.64 -22.66
C GLU A 157 -1.11 -2.29 -22.40
N GLU A 158 -0.58 -1.23 -23.01
CA GLU A 158 0.78 -0.78 -22.79
C GLU A 158 0.95 -0.18 -21.40
N GLU A 159 -0.04 0.62 -20.96
CA GLU A 159 -0.07 1.24 -19.63
C GLU A 159 -0.46 0.25 -18.51
N ASN A 160 -1.40 -0.66 -18.79
CA ASN A 160 -1.95 -1.61 -17.82
C ASN A 160 -1.91 -3.05 -18.35
N PRO A 161 -0.72 -3.64 -18.55
CA PRO A 161 -0.58 -4.93 -19.20
C PRO A 161 -1.24 -6.09 -18.44
N ILE A 162 -1.52 -5.92 -17.14
CA ILE A 162 -2.10 -6.97 -16.28
C ILE A 162 -3.63 -6.88 -16.24
N PHE A 163 -4.21 -5.68 -16.13
CA PHE A 163 -5.63 -5.50 -15.80
C PHE A 163 -6.43 -4.72 -16.85
N TRP A 164 -5.88 -4.39 -18.02
CA TRP A 164 -6.57 -3.56 -19.02
C TRP A 164 -7.94 -4.12 -19.48
N ARG A 165 -8.13 -5.45 -19.45
CA ARG A 165 -9.41 -6.14 -19.76
C ARG A 165 -10.30 -6.36 -18.54
N ALA A 166 -9.98 -5.83 -17.37
CA ALA A 166 -10.80 -6.00 -16.17
C ALA A 166 -12.08 -5.14 -16.25
N ASN A 167 -13.09 -5.53 -15.49
CA ASN A 167 -14.15 -4.59 -15.11
C ASN A 167 -13.57 -3.66 -14.04
N ILE A 168 -13.52 -2.37 -14.33
CA ILE A 168 -12.91 -1.38 -13.43
C ILE A 168 -14.00 -0.65 -12.66
N VAL A 169 -13.82 -0.58 -11.35
CA VAL A 169 -14.61 0.22 -10.43
C VAL A 169 -13.68 1.14 -9.68
N TYR A 170 -13.95 2.44 -9.70
CA TYR A 170 -13.27 3.42 -8.87
C TYR A 170 -14.26 4.00 -7.87
N ILE A 171 -13.97 3.90 -6.59
CA ILE A 171 -14.85 4.41 -5.52
C ILE A 171 -14.17 5.67 -4.94
N PRO A 172 -14.73 6.87 -5.21
CA PRO A 172 -14.15 8.08 -4.67
C PRO A 172 -14.33 8.15 -3.16
N TYR A 173 -13.34 8.74 -2.49
CA TYR A 173 -13.26 8.80 -1.05
C TYR A 173 -13.91 10.08 -0.53
N CYS A 174 -15.16 9.96 -0.10
CA CYS A 174 -15.94 11.08 0.44
C CYS A 174 -16.36 10.92 1.91
N SER A 175 -15.76 9.96 2.62
CA SER A 175 -16.13 9.58 3.99
C SER A 175 -15.13 10.01 5.06
N SER A 176 -13.90 10.39 4.69
CA SER A 176 -12.88 10.94 5.62
C SER A 176 -12.52 10.06 6.84
N ASP A 177 -12.80 8.76 6.77
CA ASP A 177 -12.76 7.78 7.86
C ASP A 177 -11.92 6.53 7.54
N VAL A 178 -11.03 6.63 6.54
CA VAL A 178 -10.15 5.54 6.09
C VAL A 178 -10.94 4.26 5.75
N TRP A 179 -12.15 4.42 5.22
CA TRP A 179 -13.04 3.32 4.82
C TRP A 179 -13.56 2.46 5.98
N THR A 180 -13.62 2.99 7.20
CA THR A 180 -14.04 2.22 8.39
C THR A 180 -15.38 2.64 8.97
N GLY A 181 -15.87 3.85 8.67
CA GLY A 181 -17.00 4.41 9.40
C GLY A 181 -18.33 3.69 9.13
N ASN A 182 -19.15 3.64 10.18
CA ASN A 182 -20.55 3.19 10.16
C ASN A 182 -21.46 4.16 10.95
N THR A 183 -21.27 5.46 10.76
CA THR A 183 -22.12 6.49 11.38
C THR A 183 -22.88 7.30 10.33
N PRO A 184 -24.21 7.17 10.24
CA PRO A 184 -25.02 8.05 9.40
C PRO A 184 -25.11 9.46 10.00
N LYS A 185 -25.50 10.44 9.17
CA LYS A 185 -25.74 11.82 9.62
C LYS A 185 -26.98 11.86 10.53
N GLY A 186 -26.77 11.77 11.85
CA GLY A 186 -27.83 11.70 12.87
C GLY A 186 -28.15 13.01 13.58
N LYS A 187 -29.13 12.99 14.50
CA LYS A 187 -29.46 14.14 15.37
C LYS A 187 -28.34 14.34 16.41
N GLY A 188 -27.37 15.18 16.07
CA GLY A 188 -26.25 15.57 16.94
C GLY A 188 -24.88 15.54 16.25
N GLN A 189 -24.72 14.75 15.19
CA GLN A 189 -23.51 14.73 14.36
C GLN A 189 -23.72 15.56 13.08
N LYS A 190 -22.82 16.52 12.84
CA LYS A 190 -22.88 17.40 11.65
C LYS A 190 -22.46 16.70 10.35
N LEU A 191 -21.65 15.64 10.46
CA LEU A 191 -21.09 14.89 9.34
C LEU A 191 -21.41 13.39 9.48
N ALA A 192 -21.61 12.72 8.35
CA ALA A 192 -21.66 11.27 8.26
C ALA A 192 -20.23 10.68 8.12
N PHE A 193 -19.98 9.48 8.61
CA PHE A 193 -18.74 8.73 8.40
C PHE A 193 -19.12 7.30 8.05
N MET A 194 -19.18 6.99 6.75
CA MET A 194 -19.85 5.77 6.24
C MET A 194 -18.98 4.95 5.30
N GLY A 195 -17.65 5.06 5.37
CA GLY A 195 -16.74 4.44 4.41
C GLY A 195 -16.93 2.93 4.26
N SER A 196 -17.14 2.19 5.35
CA SER A 196 -17.38 0.74 5.26
C SER A 196 -18.75 0.43 4.65
N LEU A 197 -19.79 1.18 5.02
CA LEU A 197 -21.13 1.03 4.43
C LEU A 197 -21.17 1.39 2.94
N ILE A 198 -20.47 2.46 2.52
CA ILE A 198 -20.36 2.83 1.10
C ILE A 198 -19.77 1.65 0.32
N LEU A 199 -18.70 1.05 0.82
CA LEU A 199 -18.08 -0.11 0.16
C LEU A 199 -19.05 -1.30 0.10
N GLN A 200 -19.76 -1.62 1.18
CA GLN A 200 -20.75 -2.70 1.21
C GLN A 200 -21.89 -2.48 0.19
N GLU A 201 -22.40 -1.26 0.09
CA GLU A 201 -23.46 -0.89 -0.85
C GLU A 201 -22.98 -0.94 -2.30
N VAL A 202 -21.76 -0.47 -2.58
CA VAL A 202 -21.15 -0.58 -3.91
C VAL A 202 -21.05 -2.06 -4.31
N ILE A 203 -20.50 -2.92 -3.45
CA ILE A 203 -20.40 -4.37 -3.72
C ILE A 203 -21.78 -4.97 -3.99
N THR A 204 -22.78 -4.59 -3.18
CA THR A 204 -24.16 -5.07 -3.32
C THR A 204 -24.76 -4.72 -4.67
N GLN A 205 -24.58 -3.48 -5.16
CA GLN A 205 -25.02 -3.11 -6.50
C GLN A 205 -24.24 -3.83 -7.61
N LEU A 206 -22.93 -4.02 -7.42
CA LEU A 206 -22.08 -4.68 -8.40
C LEU A 206 -22.42 -6.17 -8.57
N LEU A 207 -22.91 -6.84 -7.51
CA LEU A 207 -23.40 -8.23 -7.59
C LEU A 207 -24.45 -8.40 -8.69
N ALA A 208 -25.40 -7.46 -8.77
CA ALA A 208 -26.43 -7.44 -9.81
C ALA A 208 -25.87 -7.07 -11.20
N LYS A 209 -24.76 -6.31 -11.24
CA LYS A 209 -24.08 -5.87 -12.48
C LYS A 209 -23.02 -6.85 -13.00
N GLY A 210 -22.98 -8.06 -12.46
CA GLY A 210 -22.16 -9.18 -12.96
C GLY A 210 -21.04 -9.63 -12.04
N LEU A 211 -20.74 -8.90 -10.96
CA LEU A 211 -19.68 -9.27 -10.00
C LEU A 211 -19.93 -10.66 -9.40
N ARG A 212 -21.19 -11.03 -9.20
CA ARG A 212 -21.59 -12.36 -8.68
C ARG A 212 -21.00 -13.51 -9.49
N LYS A 213 -20.87 -13.36 -10.82
CA LYS A 213 -20.33 -14.36 -11.76
C LYS A 213 -18.81 -14.20 -12.03
N GLY A 214 -18.15 -13.26 -11.35
CA GLY A 214 -16.71 -13.05 -11.49
C GLY A 214 -15.89 -14.25 -10.98
N LYS A 215 -14.67 -14.37 -11.48
CA LYS A 215 -13.70 -15.41 -11.09
C LYS A 215 -12.66 -14.87 -10.11
N ARG A 216 -12.18 -13.65 -10.35
CA ARG A 216 -11.14 -13.00 -9.56
C ARG A 216 -11.48 -11.53 -9.35
N LEU A 217 -11.27 -11.05 -8.13
CA LEU A 217 -11.42 -9.66 -7.73
C LEU A 217 -10.11 -9.19 -7.11
N LEU A 218 -9.56 -8.09 -7.63
CA LEU A 218 -8.54 -7.32 -6.97
C LEU A 218 -9.21 -6.13 -6.27
N LEU A 219 -9.14 -6.08 -4.94
CA LEU A 219 -9.45 -4.89 -4.17
C LEU A 219 -8.14 -4.10 -4.00
N ALA A 220 -8.00 -3.03 -4.77
CA ALA A 220 -6.83 -2.16 -4.75
C ALA A 220 -7.17 -0.84 -4.06
N GLY A 221 -6.16 -0.13 -3.60
CA GLY A 221 -6.31 1.24 -3.12
C GLY A 221 -4.95 1.86 -2.88
N SER A 222 -4.94 3.19 -2.82
CA SER A 222 -3.73 3.97 -2.56
C SER A 222 -3.89 4.84 -1.31
N SER A 223 -2.82 5.05 -0.55
CA SER A 223 -2.83 5.91 0.65
C SER A 223 -3.88 5.45 1.68
N ALA A 224 -4.77 6.34 2.16
CA ALA A 224 -5.89 5.97 3.03
C ALA A 224 -6.81 4.87 2.44
N GLY A 225 -6.92 4.81 1.10
CA GLY A 225 -7.63 3.75 0.40
C GLY A 225 -6.93 2.40 0.53
N ALA A 226 -5.61 2.36 0.51
CA ALA A 226 -4.80 1.17 0.71
C ALA A 226 -4.92 0.63 2.15
N THR A 227 -4.91 1.51 3.15
CA THR A 227 -5.25 1.11 4.53
C THR A 227 -6.70 0.61 4.60
N GLY A 228 -7.62 1.23 3.85
CA GLY A 228 -8.99 0.74 3.66
C GLY A 228 -9.07 -0.67 3.06
N VAL A 229 -8.18 -1.04 2.13
CA VAL A 229 -8.05 -2.41 1.61
C VAL A 229 -7.72 -3.38 2.73
N LEU A 230 -6.68 -3.10 3.53
CA LEU A 230 -6.30 -3.94 4.67
C LEU A 230 -7.47 -4.15 5.63
N LEU A 231 -8.22 -3.08 5.91
CA LEU A 231 -9.33 -3.07 6.87
C LEU A 231 -10.62 -3.72 6.34
N ASN A 232 -10.78 -3.86 5.03
CA ASN A 232 -12.04 -4.35 4.44
C ASN A 232 -11.91 -5.58 3.52
N VAL A 233 -10.72 -6.02 3.13
CA VAL A 233 -10.55 -7.11 2.14
C VAL A 233 -11.22 -8.42 2.57
N ASP A 234 -11.08 -8.80 3.84
CA ASP A 234 -11.72 -9.99 4.41
C ASP A 234 -13.25 -9.83 4.50
N THR A 235 -13.72 -8.62 4.85
CA THR A 235 -15.14 -8.27 4.92
C THR A 235 -15.78 -8.36 3.54
N VAL A 236 -15.14 -7.81 2.51
CA VAL A 236 -15.58 -7.91 1.11
C VAL A 236 -15.63 -9.37 0.67
N GLY A 237 -14.58 -10.14 0.96
CA GLY A 237 -14.55 -11.58 0.68
C GLY A 237 -15.69 -12.34 1.36
N HIS A 238 -15.96 -12.05 2.64
CA HIS A 238 -17.07 -12.64 3.39
C HIS A 238 -18.42 -12.27 2.79
N TRP A 239 -18.65 -10.99 2.52
CA TRP A 239 -19.90 -10.47 1.95
C TRP A 239 -20.23 -11.12 0.60
N LEU A 240 -19.22 -11.24 -0.28
CA LEU A 240 -19.37 -11.88 -1.59
C LEU A 240 -19.75 -13.36 -1.46
N ARG A 241 -19.16 -14.09 -0.50
CA ARG A 241 -19.52 -15.50 -0.23
C ARG A 241 -20.94 -15.62 0.30
N MET A 242 -21.35 -14.76 1.23
CA MET A 242 -22.71 -14.74 1.78
C MET A 242 -23.77 -14.51 0.70
N HIS A 243 -23.43 -13.77 -0.36
CA HIS A 243 -24.32 -13.53 -1.50
C HIS A 243 -24.13 -14.53 -2.67
N GLY A 244 -23.54 -15.71 -2.38
CA GLY A 244 -23.43 -16.82 -3.32
C GLY A 244 -22.38 -16.66 -4.42
N SER A 245 -21.46 -15.70 -4.29
CA SER A 245 -20.34 -15.57 -5.24
C SER A 245 -19.18 -16.51 -4.84
N LYS A 246 -18.54 -17.11 -5.85
CA LYS A 246 -17.32 -17.93 -5.71
C LYS A 246 -16.05 -17.18 -6.12
N ILE A 247 -16.14 -15.85 -6.25
CA ILE A 247 -15.03 -15.01 -6.70
C ILE A 247 -13.88 -15.05 -5.70
N LYS A 248 -12.65 -15.22 -6.19
CA LYS A 248 -11.45 -15.16 -5.35
C LYS A 248 -11.04 -13.70 -5.16
N VAL A 249 -10.97 -13.24 -3.91
CA VAL A 249 -10.62 -11.87 -3.54
C VAL A 249 -9.16 -11.79 -3.10
N ARG A 250 -8.40 -10.86 -3.69
CA ARG A 250 -7.05 -10.48 -3.25
C ARG A 250 -6.98 -8.96 -3.06
N GLY A 251 -6.06 -8.50 -2.21
CA GLY A 251 -5.82 -7.08 -1.95
C GLY A 251 -4.53 -6.58 -2.61
N LEU A 252 -4.52 -5.34 -3.07
CA LEU A 252 -3.32 -4.59 -3.45
C LEU A 252 -3.27 -3.29 -2.66
N VAL A 253 -2.22 -3.13 -1.86
CA VAL A 253 -2.06 -2.04 -0.90
C VAL A 253 -0.91 -1.16 -1.39
N ASP A 254 -1.22 0.02 -1.92
CA ASP A 254 -0.23 0.99 -2.41
C ASP A 254 -0.08 2.16 -1.42
N SER A 255 1.09 2.34 -0.83
CA SER A 255 1.35 3.43 0.14
C SER A 255 0.38 3.42 1.34
N GLY A 256 -0.04 2.23 1.77
CA GLY A 256 -0.97 2.02 2.90
C GLY A 256 -0.36 1.43 4.16
N TRP A 257 0.94 1.12 4.14
CA TRP A 257 1.67 0.49 5.23
C TRP A 257 2.40 1.56 6.05
N PHE A 258 1.70 2.10 7.06
CA PHE A 258 2.26 3.10 7.98
C PHE A 258 2.86 2.45 9.22
N LEU A 259 3.80 3.17 9.84
CA LEU A 259 4.43 2.81 11.11
C LEU A 259 3.80 3.58 12.28
N ASP A 260 3.69 2.92 13.43
CA ASP A 260 3.48 3.60 14.71
C ASP A 260 4.80 4.21 15.21
N ALA A 261 5.26 5.26 14.52
CA ALA A 261 6.44 6.00 14.91
C ALA A 261 6.05 7.32 15.57
N ALA A 262 6.67 7.61 16.72
CA ALA A 262 6.59 8.94 17.32
C ALA A 262 7.19 9.99 16.37
N PRO A 263 6.50 11.12 16.12
CA PRO A 263 7.00 12.15 15.22
C PRO A 263 8.31 12.74 15.73
N TYR A 264 9.14 13.24 14.82
CA TYR A 264 10.44 13.86 15.13
C TYR A 264 10.29 15.06 16.09
N SER A 265 9.24 15.85 15.90
CA SER A 265 8.91 16.97 16.80
C SER A 265 7.41 17.05 17.07
N LYS A 266 7.04 17.40 18.30
CA LYS A 266 5.64 17.64 18.66
C LYS A 266 5.14 18.94 18.03
N THR A 267 3.96 18.92 17.44
CA THR A 267 3.27 20.12 16.93
C THR A 267 1.82 20.13 17.43
N ASP A 268 1.22 21.32 17.50
CA ASP A 268 -0.20 21.45 17.82
C ASP A 268 -1.04 20.77 16.72
N CYS A 269 -1.85 19.80 17.15
CA CYS A 269 -2.55 18.88 16.27
C CYS A 269 -3.85 19.47 15.68
N MET A 270 -3.71 20.58 14.95
CA MET A 270 -4.81 21.17 14.17
C MET A 270 -4.86 20.63 12.73
N ASP A 271 -3.71 20.23 12.18
CA ASP A 271 -3.59 19.59 10.88
C ASP A 271 -3.22 18.10 11.06
N PRO A 272 -4.07 17.14 10.63
CA PRO A 272 -3.77 15.71 10.75
C PRO A 272 -2.44 15.32 10.09
N ARG A 273 -1.95 16.10 9.12
CA ARG A 273 -0.67 15.89 8.44
C ARG A 273 0.56 16.10 9.31
N ARG A 274 0.42 16.72 10.48
CA ARG A 274 1.53 17.00 11.41
C ARG A 274 1.38 16.31 12.76
N CYS A 275 0.37 15.45 12.88
CA CYS A 275 0.07 14.76 14.13
C CYS A 275 0.64 13.35 14.14
N SER A 276 0.90 12.84 15.34
CA SER A 276 1.13 11.40 15.54
C SER A 276 -0.09 10.61 15.03
N PRO A 277 0.11 9.65 14.11
CA PRO A 277 -0.99 8.82 13.60
C PRO A 277 -1.75 8.09 14.72
N ALA A 278 -1.06 7.60 15.76
CA ALA A 278 -1.71 6.94 16.88
C ALA A 278 -2.67 7.87 17.64
N ALA A 279 -2.28 9.13 17.85
CA ALA A 279 -3.10 10.11 18.53
C ALA A 279 -4.36 10.48 17.72
N THR A 280 -4.22 10.65 16.41
CA THR A 280 -5.35 10.98 15.53
C THR A 280 -6.28 9.79 15.34
N LEU A 281 -5.76 8.58 15.16
CA LEU A 281 -6.56 7.35 15.02
C LEU A 281 -7.36 7.02 16.27
N ARG A 282 -6.79 7.24 17.48
CA ARG A 282 -7.51 7.10 18.76
C ARG A 282 -8.77 7.96 18.84
N LYS A 283 -8.71 9.19 18.31
CA LYS A 283 -9.86 10.09 18.21
C LYS A 283 -10.78 9.68 17.06
N GLY A 284 -10.20 9.41 15.89
CA GLY A 284 -10.90 9.06 14.65
C GLY A 284 -11.83 7.87 14.82
N ILE A 285 -11.35 6.76 15.37
CA ILE A 285 -12.17 5.54 15.56
C ILE A 285 -13.44 5.80 16.37
N LYS A 286 -13.35 6.66 17.40
CA LYS A 286 -14.50 7.06 18.21
C LYS A 286 -15.46 7.96 17.42
N LEU A 287 -14.92 8.92 16.66
CA LEU A 287 -15.71 9.83 15.84
C LEU A 287 -16.45 9.10 14.71
N TRP A 288 -15.77 8.17 14.05
CA TRP A 288 -16.26 7.48 12.85
C TRP A 288 -17.16 6.27 13.16
N ASN A 289 -17.17 5.81 14.42
CA ASN A 289 -17.72 4.51 14.82
C ASN A 289 -17.16 3.40 13.93
N SER A 290 -15.84 3.28 13.90
CA SER A 290 -15.15 2.40 12.96
C SER A 290 -15.51 0.92 13.15
N GLU A 291 -15.84 0.26 12.04
CA GLU A 291 -15.90 -1.19 11.93
C GLU A 291 -14.52 -1.72 11.52
N LEU A 292 -13.90 -2.51 12.39
CA LEU A 292 -12.56 -3.08 12.17
C LEU A 292 -12.63 -4.61 12.10
N PRO A 293 -11.68 -5.27 11.41
CA PRO A 293 -11.67 -6.73 11.31
C PRO A 293 -11.62 -7.42 12.68
N GLY A 294 -12.61 -8.27 12.94
CA GLY A 294 -12.78 -8.92 14.25
C GLY A 294 -11.57 -9.73 14.72
N ARG A 295 -10.81 -10.34 13.80
CA ARG A 295 -9.57 -11.07 14.14
C ARG A 295 -8.49 -10.14 14.69
N CYS A 296 -8.27 -9.00 14.04
CA CYS A 296 -7.32 -8.01 14.54
C CYS A 296 -7.79 -7.37 15.85
N MET A 297 -9.09 -7.02 15.96
CA MET A 297 -9.64 -6.49 17.20
C MET A 297 -9.49 -7.46 18.37
N SER A 298 -9.54 -8.77 18.13
CA SER A 298 -9.35 -9.78 19.17
C SER A 298 -7.93 -9.74 19.75
N SER A 299 -6.91 -9.47 18.93
CA SER A 299 -5.52 -9.31 19.35
C SER A 299 -5.25 -7.95 20.01
N HIS A 300 -6.02 -6.92 19.68
CA HIS A 300 -5.80 -5.54 20.14
C HIS A 300 -7.01 -4.94 20.85
N ARG A 301 -7.69 -5.73 21.69
CA ARG A 301 -8.99 -5.37 22.30
C ARG A 301 -9.02 -4.01 23.02
N HIS A 302 -7.94 -3.66 23.72
CA HIS A 302 -7.84 -2.41 24.48
C HIS A 302 -7.39 -1.22 23.64
N GLU A 303 -6.78 -1.47 22.48
CA GLU A 303 -6.19 -0.46 21.62
C GLU A 303 -6.50 -0.77 20.14
N PRO A 304 -7.78 -0.71 19.74
CA PRO A 304 -8.23 -1.16 18.43
C PRO A 304 -7.65 -0.36 17.26
N TRP A 305 -7.14 0.86 17.50
CA TRP A 305 -6.39 1.62 16.50
C TRP A 305 -5.18 0.87 15.96
N ASN A 306 -4.65 -0.13 16.69
CA ASN A 306 -3.51 -0.92 16.24
C ASN A 306 -3.78 -1.59 14.89
N CYS A 307 -5.04 -1.90 14.59
CA CYS A 307 -5.44 -2.54 13.35
C CYS A 307 -5.26 -1.69 12.08
N PHE A 308 -4.98 -0.39 12.21
CA PHE A 308 -4.65 0.47 11.09
C PHE A 308 -3.19 0.33 10.63
N TYR A 309 -2.34 -0.29 11.46
CA TYR A 309 -0.94 -0.52 11.13
C TYR A 309 -0.77 -1.88 10.46
N GLY A 310 -0.08 -1.87 9.31
CA GLY A 310 0.10 -3.06 8.48
C GLY A 310 0.68 -4.25 9.25
N SER A 311 1.71 -4.02 10.06
CA SER A 311 2.40 -5.05 10.85
C SER A 311 1.49 -5.75 11.87
N ASN A 312 0.46 -5.05 12.36
CA ASN A 312 -0.50 -5.60 13.33
C ASN A 312 -1.64 -6.37 12.65
N ILE A 313 -2.14 -5.87 11.51
CA ILE A 313 -3.30 -6.48 10.84
C ILE A 313 -2.92 -7.62 9.90
N TYR A 314 -1.76 -7.55 9.24
CA TYR A 314 -1.39 -8.43 8.12
C TYR A 314 -1.50 -9.92 8.46
N SER A 315 -0.98 -10.34 9.62
CA SER A 315 -1.01 -11.74 10.07
C SER A 315 -2.42 -12.27 10.35
N THR A 316 -3.41 -11.38 10.49
CA THR A 316 -4.80 -11.74 10.77
C THR A 316 -5.66 -11.88 9.50
N LEU A 317 -5.16 -11.38 8.36
CA LEU A 317 -5.86 -11.36 7.08
C LEU A 317 -5.94 -12.75 6.45
N GLN A 318 -7.13 -13.11 5.97
CA GLN A 318 -7.36 -14.35 5.22
C GLN A 318 -7.12 -14.17 3.73
N SER A 319 -7.53 -13.03 3.18
CA SER A 319 -7.32 -12.72 1.77
C SER A 319 -5.86 -12.40 1.50
N PRO A 320 -5.24 -12.95 0.44
CA PRO A 320 -3.88 -12.61 0.05
C PRO A 320 -3.77 -11.12 -0.27
N VAL A 321 -2.74 -10.46 0.24
CA VAL A 321 -2.47 -9.06 -0.09
C VAL A 321 -1.04 -8.86 -0.59
N PHE A 322 -0.91 -8.05 -1.66
CA PHE A 322 0.37 -7.56 -2.16
C PHE A 322 0.59 -6.15 -1.62
N ILE A 323 1.77 -5.89 -1.05
CA ILE A 323 2.13 -4.59 -0.49
C ILE A 323 3.09 -3.86 -1.43
N PHE A 324 2.69 -2.72 -1.98
CA PHE A 324 3.60 -1.76 -2.56
C PHE A 324 3.83 -0.64 -1.56
N GLN A 325 5.08 -0.35 -1.21
CA GLN A 325 5.38 0.67 -0.21
C GLN A 325 6.71 1.38 -0.47
N TRP A 326 6.68 2.69 -0.68
CA TRP A 326 7.88 3.53 -0.70
C TRP A 326 8.58 3.47 0.66
N LEU A 327 9.88 3.15 0.69
CA LEU A 327 10.64 3.13 1.94
C LEU A 327 10.80 4.53 2.58
N TYR A 328 10.66 5.58 1.76
CA TYR A 328 10.61 6.98 2.18
C TYR A 328 9.26 7.61 1.81
N ASP A 329 8.17 6.96 2.20
CA ASP A 329 6.81 7.43 1.90
C ASP A 329 6.56 8.86 2.42
N GLU A 330 6.11 9.74 1.52
CA GLU A 330 5.95 11.16 1.84
C GLU A 330 4.91 11.39 2.94
N ALA A 331 3.81 10.62 2.98
CA ALA A 331 2.77 10.78 3.99
C ALA A 331 3.26 10.34 5.37
N GLN A 332 4.04 9.27 5.47
CA GLN A 332 4.69 8.86 6.72
C GLN A 332 5.68 9.93 7.22
N LEU A 333 6.48 10.50 6.32
CA LEU A 333 7.46 11.53 6.67
C LEU A 333 6.79 12.87 7.04
N MET A 334 5.71 13.23 6.35
CA MET A 334 4.87 14.39 6.69
C MET A 334 4.27 14.26 8.08
N ALA A 335 3.60 13.12 8.36
CA ALA A 335 3.03 12.83 9.68
C ALA A 335 4.09 12.82 10.81
N SER A 336 5.35 12.54 10.45
CA SER A 336 6.48 12.58 11.37
C SER A 336 7.11 13.97 11.56
N ASN A 337 6.63 14.99 10.85
CA ASN A 337 7.26 16.31 10.75
C ASN A 337 8.76 16.25 10.34
N ALA A 338 9.08 15.31 9.47
CA ALA A 338 10.42 15.08 8.94
C ALA A 338 10.43 15.00 7.41
N PHE A 339 9.38 15.50 6.76
CA PHE A 339 9.31 15.60 5.31
C PHE A 339 10.35 16.61 4.81
N VAL A 340 11.23 16.16 3.92
CA VAL A 340 12.43 16.85 3.45
C VAL A 340 13.36 17.28 4.61
N PRO A 341 14.30 16.42 5.04
CA PRO A 341 15.17 16.72 6.19
C PRO A 341 16.10 17.90 5.89
N ARG A 342 16.19 18.84 6.85
CA ARG A 342 17.03 20.06 6.76
C ARG A 342 18.25 20.03 7.66
N THR A 343 18.34 19.03 8.53
CA THR A 343 19.42 18.86 9.50
C THR A 343 19.86 17.40 9.51
N LYS A 344 21.11 17.15 9.90
CA LYS A 344 21.63 15.77 10.09
C LYS A 344 20.76 14.95 11.05
N ALA A 345 20.24 15.58 12.12
CA ALA A 345 19.34 14.91 13.06
C ALA A 345 18.02 14.44 12.40
N GLN A 346 17.43 15.27 11.53
CA GLN A 346 16.27 14.85 10.73
C GLN A 346 16.63 13.77 9.71
N GLY A 347 17.80 13.85 9.08
CA GLY A 347 18.30 12.81 8.16
C GLY A 347 18.44 11.45 8.84
N LEU A 348 19.02 11.40 10.04
CA LEU A 348 19.11 10.19 10.86
C LEU A 348 17.72 9.66 11.25
N TYR A 349 16.78 10.54 11.58
CA TYR A 349 15.40 10.13 11.86
C TYR A 349 14.75 9.50 10.62
N VAL A 350 14.89 10.11 9.43
CA VAL A 350 14.38 9.57 8.16
C VAL A 350 14.96 8.19 7.86
N GLN A 351 16.28 8.00 8.02
CA GLN A 351 16.92 6.69 7.89
C GLN A 351 16.40 5.67 8.93
N SER A 352 16.08 6.12 10.14
CA SER A 352 15.49 5.26 11.18
C SER A 352 14.09 4.77 10.81
N ILE A 353 13.27 5.62 10.18
CA ILE A 353 11.93 5.25 9.67
C ILE A 353 12.05 4.18 8.61
N ARG A 354 12.93 4.38 7.61
CA ARG A 354 13.22 3.40 6.57
C ARG A 354 13.66 2.05 7.16
N THR A 355 14.57 2.07 8.14
CA THR A 355 15.05 0.84 8.82
C THR A 355 13.92 0.11 9.54
N LYS A 356 13.02 0.83 10.22
CA LYS A 356 11.84 0.26 10.88
C LYS A 356 10.87 -0.33 9.85
N LEU A 357 10.66 0.35 8.72
CA LEU A 357 9.76 -0.10 7.67
C LEU A 357 10.24 -1.41 7.03
N ILE A 358 11.54 -1.52 6.74
CA ILE A 358 12.12 -2.77 6.24
C ILE A 358 11.89 -3.91 7.23
N ARG A 359 12.11 -3.67 8.54
CA ARG A 359 11.87 -4.66 9.59
C ARG A 359 10.41 -5.10 9.62
N ASP A 360 9.46 -4.17 9.58
CA ASP A 360 8.03 -4.49 9.58
C ASP A 360 7.60 -5.29 8.35
N LEU A 361 8.24 -5.05 7.20
CA LEU A 361 7.97 -5.77 5.95
C LEU A 361 8.65 -7.14 5.86
N GLN A 362 9.53 -7.51 6.82
CA GLN A 362 10.29 -8.77 6.74
C GLN A 362 9.38 -10.00 6.63
N ASN A 363 8.25 -10.00 7.34
CA ASN A 363 7.32 -11.13 7.39
C ASN A 363 6.22 -11.06 6.31
N VAL A 364 6.27 -10.07 5.40
CA VAL A 364 5.32 -9.95 4.31
C VAL A 364 5.74 -10.88 3.16
N SER A 365 4.80 -11.70 2.69
CA SER A 365 5.06 -12.72 1.65
C SER A 365 5.13 -12.15 0.24
N ALA A 366 4.36 -11.10 -0.05
CA ALA A 366 4.32 -10.40 -1.33
C ALA A 366 4.46 -8.89 -1.12
N VAL A 367 5.62 -8.35 -1.47
CA VAL A 367 5.97 -6.95 -1.24
C VAL A 367 6.89 -6.43 -2.35
N PHE A 368 6.69 -5.16 -2.72
CA PHE A 368 7.58 -4.38 -3.56
C PHE A 368 7.84 -3.04 -2.86
N ALA A 369 9.05 -2.86 -2.33
CA ALA A 369 9.38 -1.71 -1.49
C ALA A 369 10.69 -1.01 -1.93
N PRO A 370 10.62 -0.08 -2.90
CA PRO A 370 11.78 0.63 -3.40
C PRO A 370 12.25 1.74 -2.44
N ALA A 371 13.55 2.01 -2.43
CA ALA A 371 14.22 3.05 -1.66
C ALA A 371 14.05 4.46 -2.27
N CYS A 372 12.82 4.82 -2.66
CA CYS A 372 12.49 6.14 -3.19
C CYS A 372 11.62 6.95 -2.23
N VAL A 373 11.74 8.27 -2.35
CA VAL A 373 10.80 9.27 -1.85
C VAL A 373 9.65 9.35 -2.86
N GLY A 374 8.46 9.00 -2.40
CA GLY A 374 7.26 9.02 -3.23
C GLY A 374 6.03 8.73 -2.41
N HIS A 375 4.86 8.95 -3.01
CA HIS A 375 3.60 8.57 -2.40
C HIS A 375 2.62 8.16 -3.49
N VAL A 376 2.08 6.94 -3.36
CA VAL A 376 1.29 6.23 -4.37
C VAL A 376 2.09 5.89 -5.62
N VAL A 377 1.71 4.82 -6.31
CA VAL A 377 2.28 4.44 -7.61
C VAL A 377 1.20 4.07 -8.62
N LEU A 378 0.03 3.60 -8.17
CA LEU A 378 -0.95 2.95 -9.05
C LEU A 378 -1.68 3.90 -10.01
N ASN A 379 -1.59 5.20 -9.77
CA ASN A 379 -2.12 6.24 -10.67
C ASN A 379 -1.09 6.72 -11.70
N ASP A 380 0.17 6.33 -11.57
CA ASP A 380 1.22 6.68 -12.53
C ASP A 380 1.04 5.86 -13.82
N ARG A 381 1.26 6.47 -14.98
CA ARG A 381 1.19 5.75 -16.26
C ARG A 381 2.32 4.73 -16.41
N GLN A 382 3.44 4.95 -15.72
CA GLN A 382 4.61 4.09 -15.68
C GLN A 382 4.64 3.23 -14.42
N TRP A 383 3.51 3.02 -13.74
CA TRP A 383 3.45 2.27 -12.48
C TRP A 383 4.10 0.88 -12.57
N THR A 384 4.11 0.24 -13.74
CA THR A 384 4.73 -1.07 -13.94
C THR A 384 6.25 -1.04 -14.00
N SER A 385 6.89 0.09 -14.30
CA SER A 385 8.29 0.12 -14.73
C SER A 385 9.30 0.10 -13.58
N PHE A 386 8.94 0.64 -12.41
CA PHE A 386 9.81 0.71 -11.23
C PHE A 386 10.46 -0.64 -10.94
N SER A 387 11.79 -0.69 -10.79
CA SER A 387 12.55 -1.93 -10.62
C SER A 387 13.36 -1.98 -9.32
N ILE A 388 13.48 -3.19 -8.78
CA ILE A 388 14.42 -3.54 -7.70
C ILE A 388 15.16 -4.79 -8.19
N ASP A 389 16.48 -4.77 -8.19
CA ASP A 389 17.34 -5.88 -8.62
C ASP A 389 16.95 -6.45 -10.01
N GLY A 390 16.62 -5.57 -10.95
CA GLY A 390 16.22 -5.94 -12.32
C GLY A 390 14.85 -6.61 -12.47
N VAL A 391 14.02 -6.62 -11.42
CA VAL A 391 12.62 -7.05 -11.46
C VAL A 391 11.71 -5.84 -11.32
N SER A 392 10.86 -5.61 -12.33
CA SER A 392 9.90 -4.51 -12.33
C SER A 392 8.68 -4.80 -11.43
N PHE A 393 8.01 -3.76 -10.95
CA PHE A 393 6.78 -3.91 -10.17
C PHE A 393 5.69 -4.63 -10.97
N GLY A 394 5.59 -4.36 -12.28
CA GLY A 394 4.69 -5.07 -13.18
C GLY A 394 4.97 -6.58 -13.24
N GLU A 395 6.24 -6.98 -13.36
CA GLU A 395 6.64 -8.40 -13.34
C GLU A 395 6.34 -9.04 -11.98
N ALA A 396 6.68 -8.39 -10.88
CA ALA A 396 6.45 -8.89 -9.52
C ALA A 396 4.95 -9.04 -9.20
N LEU A 397 4.13 -8.06 -9.59
CA LEU A 397 2.69 -8.11 -9.40
C LEU A 397 2.04 -9.19 -10.28
N ARG A 398 2.47 -9.33 -11.53
CA ARG A 398 2.01 -10.41 -12.42
C ARG A 398 2.39 -11.77 -11.86
N CYS A 399 3.62 -11.93 -11.37
CA CYS A 399 4.10 -13.14 -10.71
C CYS A 399 3.19 -13.56 -9.55
N TRP A 400 2.94 -12.65 -8.61
CA TRP A 400 2.02 -12.91 -7.50
C TRP A 400 0.59 -13.15 -7.97
N TRP A 401 0.12 -12.34 -8.92
CA TRP A 401 -1.23 -12.43 -9.44
C TRP A 401 -1.50 -13.77 -10.11
N ASP A 402 -0.58 -14.29 -10.92
CA ASP A 402 -0.78 -15.57 -11.60
C ASP A 402 -0.41 -16.78 -10.71
N GLY A 403 0.37 -16.54 -9.65
CA GLY A 403 0.75 -17.54 -8.66
C GLY A 403 -0.42 -18.23 -7.94
N SER A 404 -0.19 -19.51 -7.60
CA SER A 404 -1.13 -20.41 -6.90
C SER A 404 -0.98 -20.40 -5.38
N THR A 405 0.01 -19.70 -4.81
CA THR A 405 0.23 -19.60 -3.36
C THR A 405 -0.75 -18.60 -2.74
N GLU A 406 -1.83 -19.12 -2.19
CA GLU A 406 -3.00 -18.35 -1.73
C GLU A 406 -2.91 -17.85 -0.28
N ASN A 407 -1.74 -17.65 0.32
CA ASN A 407 -1.66 -17.32 1.75
C ASN A 407 -0.67 -16.20 2.11
N ASN A 408 -1.03 -15.37 3.11
CA ASN A 408 -0.17 -14.38 3.76
C ASN A 408 0.83 -15.04 4.75
N VAL A 409 1.24 -16.29 4.49
CA VAL A 409 2.18 -17.00 5.36
C VAL A 409 3.57 -16.40 5.12
N PRO A 410 4.29 -15.99 6.18
CA PRO A 410 5.65 -15.50 6.06
C PRO A 410 6.52 -16.50 5.28
N PRO A 411 7.46 -16.04 4.46
CA PRO A 411 8.43 -16.96 3.86
C PRO A 411 9.15 -17.73 4.97
N PRO A 412 9.56 -19.00 4.73
CA PRO A 412 10.42 -19.70 5.68
C PRO A 412 11.61 -18.80 5.96
N SER A 413 11.85 -18.52 7.25
CA SER A 413 12.95 -17.66 7.66
C SER A 413 14.22 -18.14 6.97
N PRO A 414 15.00 -17.25 6.32
CA PRO A 414 16.36 -17.60 5.99
C PRO A 414 16.99 -18.07 7.30
N LEU A 415 17.68 -19.22 7.28
CA LEU A 415 18.61 -19.58 8.33
C LEU A 415 19.72 -18.51 8.30
N LEU A 416 19.43 -17.36 8.91
CA LEU A 416 20.45 -16.40 9.27
C LEU A 416 21.34 -17.14 10.27
N PRO A 417 22.68 -17.14 10.08
CA PRO A 417 23.55 -17.65 11.11
C PRO A 417 23.27 -16.87 12.39
N ASP A 418 23.08 -17.59 13.49
CA ASP A 418 22.74 -17.06 14.81
C ASP A 418 23.57 -15.79 15.10
N PHE A 419 22.95 -14.62 14.94
CA PHE A 419 23.44 -13.41 15.58
C PHE A 419 23.05 -13.55 17.04
N GLU A 420 23.97 -14.09 17.83
CA GLU A 420 23.88 -14.09 19.29
C GLU A 420 23.45 -12.69 19.76
N GLN A 421 22.31 -12.65 20.45
CA GLN A 421 21.86 -11.50 21.22
C GLN A 421 22.96 -11.15 22.23
N ALA A 422 23.71 -10.09 21.94
CA ALA A 422 24.42 -9.36 22.97
C ALA A 422 23.37 -8.63 23.81
N ASP A 423 23.01 -9.22 24.95
CA ASP A 423 23.01 -8.52 26.24
C ASP A 423 22.60 -9.46 27.38
N ALA A 424 23.60 -9.91 28.16
CA ALA A 424 23.53 -10.06 29.62
C ALA A 424 24.84 -10.69 30.17
N ALA A 425 25.72 -9.83 30.71
CA ALA A 425 26.70 -10.14 31.76
C ALA A 425 27.54 -11.43 31.65
N ALA A 426 28.37 -11.57 30.60
CA ALA A 426 29.50 -12.50 30.62
C ALA A 426 30.74 -11.82 31.23
N LYS A 427 31.20 -12.30 32.38
CA LYS A 427 32.51 -11.89 32.95
C LYS A 427 33.62 -12.15 31.93
N PRO A 428 34.62 -11.26 31.80
CA PRO A 428 35.67 -11.41 30.79
C PRO A 428 36.45 -12.71 30.99
N PRO A 429 36.91 -13.37 29.90
CA PRO A 429 37.71 -14.57 30.01
C PRO A 429 39.02 -14.25 30.75
N ARG A 430 39.40 -15.15 31.67
CA ARG A 430 40.64 -15.02 32.44
C ARG A 430 41.86 -15.03 31.50
N PRO A 431 42.87 -14.18 31.72
CA PRO A 431 44.06 -14.11 30.86
C PRO A 431 44.83 -15.43 30.83
N LEU A 432 45.54 -15.69 29.74
CA LEU A 432 46.43 -16.85 29.57
C LEU A 432 47.72 -16.64 30.38
N CYS A 433 48.09 -17.61 31.22
CA CYS A 433 49.33 -17.54 31.99
C CYS A 433 50.55 -17.96 31.17
N THR A 434 51.67 -17.29 31.39
CA THR A 434 52.99 -17.76 30.94
C THR A 434 53.41 -19.04 31.70
N SER A 435 54.34 -19.80 31.13
CA SER A 435 54.90 -21.04 31.72
C SER A 435 55.45 -20.83 33.15
N LYS A 436 55.94 -19.63 33.44
CA LYS A 436 56.55 -19.23 34.72
C LYS A 436 55.48 -18.96 35.79
N GLU A 437 54.39 -18.27 35.42
CA GLU A 437 53.27 -17.97 36.32
C GLU A 437 52.46 -19.22 36.71
N ALA A 438 52.27 -20.15 35.76
CA ALA A 438 51.61 -21.43 36.02
C ALA A 438 52.40 -22.34 36.96
N ARG A 439 53.74 -22.23 37.01
CA ARG A 439 54.60 -22.93 37.96
C ARG A 439 54.54 -22.30 39.36
N LEU A 440 54.49 -20.97 39.46
CA LEU A 440 54.40 -20.26 40.73
C LEU A 440 53.06 -20.54 41.46
N CYS A 441 51.95 -20.57 40.72
CA CYS A 441 50.64 -20.89 41.30
C CYS A 441 50.58 -22.33 41.84
N ARG A 442 51.20 -23.30 41.15
CA ARG A 442 51.32 -24.70 41.62
C ARG A 442 52.16 -24.84 42.88
N ARG A 443 53.23 -24.06 43.04
CA ARG A 443 54.03 -24.03 44.27
C ARG A 443 53.24 -23.51 45.47
N LYS A 444 52.45 -22.43 45.30
CA LYS A 444 51.57 -21.89 46.36
C LYS A 444 50.40 -22.82 46.74
N MET A 445 50.01 -23.76 45.88
CA MET A 445 48.94 -24.73 46.17
C MET A 445 49.40 -25.96 46.95
N LYS A 446 50.71 -26.22 47.08
CA LYS A 446 51.23 -27.36 47.86
C LYS A 446 51.32 -27.10 49.37
N SER A 447 51.05 -25.89 49.85
CA SER A 447 51.18 -25.50 51.26
C SER A 447 49.86 -25.22 51.97
N GLN A 448 48.80 -26.03 51.75
CA GLN A 448 47.55 -25.84 52.50
C GLN A 448 47.57 -26.57 53.85
N VAL A 449 47.47 -25.77 54.91
CA VAL A 449 47.22 -26.16 56.31
C VAL A 449 45.76 -26.64 56.45
N LYS A 450 45.55 -27.75 57.17
CA LYS A 450 44.23 -28.29 57.55
C LYS A 450 43.48 -27.30 58.46
N LEU A 451 42.27 -26.89 58.07
CA LEU A 451 41.33 -26.17 58.95
C LEU A 451 40.31 -27.15 59.56
N LYS A 452 40.02 -26.96 60.86
CA LYS A 452 39.14 -27.79 61.69
C LYS A 452 37.65 -27.46 61.45
N SER A 453 37.12 -27.76 60.27
CA SER A 453 35.66 -27.82 60.03
C SER A 453 35.37 -28.32 58.61
N GLY A 454 35.67 -29.60 58.32
CA GLY A 454 35.03 -30.42 57.29
C GLY A 454 34.95 -29.97 55.82
N GLY A 455 35.50 -28.81 55.41
CA GLY A 455 35.37 -28.28 54.05
C GLY A 455 36.70 -27.87 53.42
N PHE A 456 36.96 -28.30 52.18
CA PHE A 456 38.12 -27.87 51.40
C PHE A 456 37.79 -26.60 50.59
N LEU A 457 38.37 -25.45 50.93
CA LEU A 457 38.37 -24.27 50.07
C LEU A 457 39.43 -24.44 48.96
N ARG A 458 39.01 -24.99 47.81
CA ARG A 458 39.82 -25.02 46.58
C ARG A 458 40.00 -23.60 46.04
N LYS A 459 41.07 -22.92 46.43
CA LYS A 459 41.55 -21.74 45.69
C LYS A 459 41.88 -22.21 44.27
N ARG A 460 41.33 -21.58 43.24
CA ARG A 460 41.67 -21.83 41.82
C ARG A 460 42.58 -20.72 41.31
N CYS A 461 43.56 -21.04 40.46
CA CYS A 461 44.42 -20.02 39.87
C CYS A 461 43.59 -19.03 39.01
N PRO A 462 43.96 -17.74 38.98
CA PRO A 462 43.20 -16.71 38.28
C PRO A 462 43.38 -16.71 36.73
N CYS A 463 44.10 -17.67 36.15
CA CYS A 463 44.42 -17.74 34.71
C CYS A 463 44.26 -19.16 34.13
N ARG A 464 44.08 -19.31 32.81
CA ARG A 464 43.90 -20.60 32.08
C ARG A 464 45.14 -20.95 31.23
N ARG A 465 45.37 -22.23 30.93
CA ARG A 465 46.49 -22.73 30.09
C ARG A 465 46.02 -22.87 28.63
N ALA A 466 46.89 -22.57 27.66
CA ALA A 466 46.63 -22.86 26.24
C ALA A 466 46.71 -24.38 25.97
N GLU A 467 45.71 -24.94 25.29
CA GLU A 467 45.70 -26.34 24.82
C GLU A 467 46.32 -26.45 23.42
N SER A 468 47.10 -27.49 23.18
CA SER A 468 47.82 -27.72 21.91
C SER A 468 46.90 -28.33 20.85
N ARG A 469 46.92 -27.76 19.63
CA ARG A 469 46.25 -28.29 18.43
C ARG A 469 46.88 -29.62 17.98
N SER A 470 46.38 -30.74 18.50
CA SER A 470 46.61 -32.09 17.92
C SER A 470 45.60 -33.10 18.46
N ALA A 471 44.30 -32.91 18.15
CA ALA A 471 43.27 -33.91 18.46
C ALA A 471 42.01 -33.81 17.56
N VAL A 472 42.14 -33.34 16.32
CA VAL A 472 41.06 -33.40 15.30
C VAL A 472 41.68 -33.86 13.99
N ALA A 473 42.01 -35.14 13.91
CA ALA A 473 42.36 -35.83 12.67
C ALA A 473 42.20 -37.32 12.93
N LYS A 474 40.97 -37.84 12.75
CA LYS A 474 40.71 -39.25 12.47
C LYS A 474 39.32 -39.36 11.87
N GLN A 475 39.26 -40.07 10.74
CA GLN A 475 38.08 -40.71 10.15
C GLN A 475 37.39 -40.00 8.99
N TRP A 476 38.14 -39.76 7.90
CA TRP A 476 37.62 -39.78 6.52
C TRP A 476 38.56 -40.63 5.68
N THR A 477 38.08 -41.79 5.19
CA THR A 477 38.36 -42.43 3.87
C THR A 477 37.94 -43.91 3.90
N LYS A 478 36.99 -44.29 3.05
CA LYS A 478 36.91 -45.59 2.36
C LYS A 478 35.93 -45.48 1.18
N GLU A 479 36.44 -45.75 -0.01
CA GLU A 479 35.77 -45.82 -1.32
C GLU A 479 34.96 -47.13 -1.50
N GLN A 480 34.01 -47.16 -2.46
CA GLN A 480 34.13 -47.94 -3.73
C GLN A 480 32.80 -47.94 -4.59
N PRO A 481 32.87 -48.25 -5.91
CA PRO A 481 31.91 -47.86 -6.96
C PRO A 481 31.27 -49.04 -7.76
N SER A 482 30.28 -48.76 -8.62
CA SER A 482 29.85 -49.56 -9.80
C SER A 482 28.67 -48.84 -10.50
N SER A 483 28.39 -48.85 -11.80
CA SER A 483 29.01 -49.30 -13.06
C SER A 483 28.07 -48.88 -14.21
N PHE A 484 28.66 -48.47 -15.34
CA PHE A 484 28.19 -48.52 -16.74
C PHE A 484 26.74 -48.96 -17.09
N LEU A 485 26.09 -48.18 -17.96
CA LEU A 485 25.61 -48.63 -19.29
C LEU A 485 25.11 -47.43 -20.13
N GLY A 486 25.67 -47.26 -21.33
CA GLY A 486 25.24 -46.28 -22.33
C GLY A 486 24.37 -46.90 -23.42
N GLN A 487 23.50 -46.09 -24.02
CA GLN A 487 22.83 -46.31 -25.31
C GLN A 487 22.48 -44.91 -25.87
N ARG A 488 23.24 -44.39 -26.83
CA ARG A 488 23.10 -44.50 -28.30
C ARG A 488 21.84 -43.82 -28.87
N ASP A 489 22.12 -42.65 -29.45
CA ASP A 489 21.31 -41.87 -30.36
C ASP A 489 20.69 -42.69 -31.51
N LYS A 490 19.43 -42.37 -31.84
CA LYS A 490 18.89 -42.50 -33.19
C LYS A 490 18.30 -41.16 -33.61
N ARG A 491 18.94 -40.55 -34.62
CA ARG A 491 18.41 -39.44 -35.42
C ARG A 491 17.22 -39.93 -36.25
N SER A 492 16.10 -39.21 -36.17
CA SER A 492 15.15 -39.08 -37.27
C SER A 492 14.93 -37.59 -37.51
N VAL A 493 15.24 -37.15 -38.72
CA VAL A 493 15.06 -35.79 -39.22
C VAL A 493 13.62 -35.68 -39.73
N ASP A 494 12.88 -34.67 -39.28
CA ASP A 494 11.74 -34.15 -40.04
C ASP A 494 11.63 -32.63 -39.90
N TYR A 495 11.17 -31.99 -40.97
CA TYR A 495 11.34 -30.58 -41.32
C TYR A 495 10.17 -29.67 -40.86
N SER A 496 10.50 -28.55 -40.19
CA SER A 496 9.86 -27.20 -40.29
C SER A 496 8.48 -26.93 -39.64
N PRO A 497 8.04 -25.66 -39.34
CA PRO A 497 8.76 -24.44 -38.92
C PRO A 497 8.16 -23.71 -37.68
N PHE A 498 8.95 -22.82 -37.06
CA PHE A 498 8.55 -21.75 -36.12
C PHE A 498 7.85 -22.16 -34.79
N GLU A 499 8.59 -22.84 -33.92
CA GLU A 499 8.43 -22.63 -32.47
C GLU A 499 9.49 -21.61 -32.02
N VAL A 500 9.04 -20.42 -31.65
CA VAL A 500 9.86 -19.52 -30.84
C VAL A 500 10.05 -20.22 -29.50
N SER A 501 11.26 -20.74 -29.31
CA SER A 501 11.80 -21.29 -28.07
C SER A 501 11.26 -20.56 -26.83
N LEU A 502 10.43 -21.27 -26.07
CA LEU A 502 9.96 -20.94 -24.73
C LEU A 502 11.04 -21.20 -23.66
N ASP A 503 12.32 -21.07 -24.02
CA ASP A 503 13.44 -21.60 -23.22
C ASP A 503 14.60 -20.60 -23.06
N SER A 504 14.29 -19.35 -22.68
CA SER A 504 15.34 -18.42 -22.21
C SER A 504 14.95 -17.44 -21.10
N PHE A 505 13.86 -17.68 -20.35
CA PHE A 505 13.60 -16.91 -19.13
C PHE A 505 12.89 -17.76 -18.07
N SER A 506 13.58 -18.77 -17.54
CA SER A 506 13.38 -19.17 -16.14
C SER A 506 14.02 -18.10 -15.23
N LYS A 507 13.56 -16.84 -15.32
CA LYS A 507 13.68 -15.89 -14.21
C LYS A 507 12.78 -16.48 -13.12
N THR A 508 13.35 -16.88 -11.99
CA THR A 508 12.58 -17.27 -10.82
C THR A 508 11.56 -16.16 -10.52
N CYS A 509 10.28 -16.50 -10.62
CA CYS A 509 9.16 -15.61 -10.36
C CYS A 509 9.31 -15.05 -8.93
N SER A 510 9.73 -13.78 -8.80
CA SER A 510 9.95 -13.12 -7.52
C SER A 510 8.94 -12.00 -7.32
N HIS A 511 8.24 -12.03 -6.18
CA HIS A 511 7.25 -11.04 -5.77
C HIS A 511 7.52 -10.49 -4.37
N ARG A 512 8.72 -10.72 -3.83
CA ARG A 512 9.17 -10.24 -2.52
C ARG A 512 10.47 -9.47 -2.70
N LEU A 513 10.35 -8.17 -2.93
CA LEU A 513 11.44 -7.26 -3.26
C LEU A 513 11.39 -6.10 -2.27
N ILE A 514 12.43 -5.96 -1.46
CA ILE A 514 12.61 -4.84 -0.52
C ILE A 514 14.01 -4.32 -0.77
N ASP A 515 14.11 -3.06 -1.16
CA ASP A 515 15.38 -2.42 -1.46
C ASP A 515 16.20 -2.20 -0.16
N ASP A 516 17.48 -2.54 -0.19
CA ASP A 516 18.38 -2.46 0.95
C ASP A 516 19.25 -1.20 0.97
N CYS A 517 19.06 -0.30 0.00
CA CYS A 517 19.77 0.97 -0.05
C CYS A 517 19.32 2.00 1.01
N ALA A 518 20.30 2.60 1.69
CA ALA A 518 20.13 3.45 2.87
C ALA A 518 19.90 4.94 2.60
N LEU A 519 20.04 5.41 1.35
CA LEU A 519 19.79 6.79 0.98
C LEU A 519 18.39 6.93 0.36
N PRO A 520 17.74 8.09 0.45
CA PRO A 520 16.55 8.34 -0.33
C PRO A 520 16.87 8.47 -1.83
N ASN A 521 16.00 7.92 -2.67
CA ASN A 521 16.11 7.95 -4.13
C ASN A 521 17.34 7.26 -4.73
N CYS A 522 17.78 6.16 -4.12
CA CYS A 522 18.92 5.39 -4.64
C CYS A 522 18.53 4.12 -5.40
N SER A 523 17.25 3.76 -5.47
CA SER A 523 16.80 2.73 -6.41
C SER A 523 17.05 3.17 -7.85
N GLU A 524 17.26 2.21 -8.75
CA GLU A 524 17.57 2.47 -10.17
C GLU A 524 16.54 3.38 -10.87
N GLN A 525 15.28 3.27 -10.46
CA GLN A 525 14.17 4.02 -11.00
C GLN A 525 13.34 4.60 -9.85
N CYS A 526 13.56 5.88 -9.56
CA CYS A 526 12.73 6.62 -8.62
C CYS A 526 11.92 7.69 -9.34
N PRO A 527 10.71 8.01 -8.85
CA PRO A 527 9.91 9.09 -9.40
C PRO A 527 10.70 10.40 -9.28
N ARG A 528 10.58 11.24 -10.31
CA ARG A 528 11.17 12.58 -10.26
C ARG A 528 10.23 13.48 -9.48
N SER A 529 10.79 14.25 -8.55
CA SER A 529 10.07 15.37 -7.95
C SER A 529 9.98 16.51 -8.97
N TYR A 530 9.00 17.40 -8.83
CA TYR A 530 8.84 18.55 -9.71
C TYR A 530 8.88 19.84 -8.91
N ASP A 531 9.56 20.84 -9.43
CA ASP A 531 9.59 22.18 -8.85
C ASP A 531 8.22 22.85 -9.02
N THR A 532 7.64 23.32 -7.92
CA THR A 532 6.27 23.85 -7.88
C THR A 532 6.09 25.12 -8.69
N PHE A 533 7.16 25.86 -8.97
CA PHE A 533 7.11 27.13 -9.70
C PHE A 533 7.36 26.96 -11.19
N SER A 534 8.38 26.17 -11.54
CA SER A 534 8.82 25.97 -12.92
C SER A 534 8.20 24.74 -13.59
N GLY A 535 7.61 23.83 -12.82
CA GLY A 535 7.09 22.54 -13.32
C GLY A 535 8.18 21.60 -13.85
N LYS A 536 9.45 21.93 -13.66
CA LYS A 536 10.58 21.14 -14.14
C LYS A 536 10.91 20.01 -13.16
N PRO A 537 11.34 18.84 -13.64
CA PRO A 537 11.80 17.77 -12.75
C PRO A 537 13.04 18.23 -11.99
N ILE A 538 13.06 17.96 -10.69
CA ILE A 538 14.18 18.23 -9.78
C ILE A 538 14.64 16.93 -9.13
N GLY A 539 15.96 16.81 -8.96
CA GLY A 539 16.55 15.72 -8.18
C GLY A 539 16.39 15.93 -6.68
N PHE A 540 16.64 14.88 -5.91
CA PHE A 540 16.55 14.91 -4.45
C PHE A 540 17.50 15.95 -3.83
N GLU A 541 18.72 16.11 -4.37
CA GLU A 541 19.67 17.14 -3.95
C GLU A 541 19.08 18.56 -4.07
N GLN A 542 18.45 18.86 -5.21
CA GLN A 542 17.82 20.16 -5.42
C GLN A 542 16.64 20.37 -4.46
N MET A 543 15.92 19.30 -4.11
CA MET A 543 14.86 19.37 -3.09
C MET A 543 15.42 19.75 -1.71
N LEU A 544 16.57 19.20 -1.30
CA LEU A 544 17.24 19.57 -0.05
C LEU A 544 17.72 21.04 -0.08
N ARG A 545 18.29 21.50 -1.21
CA ARG A 545 18.69 22.90 -1.40
C ARG A 545 17.50 23.85 -1.29
N ASN A 546 16.40 23.52 -1.97
CA ASN A 546 15.15 24.29 -1.91
C ASN A 546 14.57 24.34 -0.48
N ALA A 547 14.81 23.30 0.34
CA ALA A 547 14.42 23.27 1.73
C ALA A 547 15.37 24.05 2.67
N GLY A 548 16.44 24.63 2.15
CA GLY A 548 17.36 25.51 2.87
C GLY A 548 18.68 24.87 3.30
N VAL A 549 19.03 23.68 2.80
CA VAL A 549 20.35 23.06 3.03
C VAL A 549 21.39 23.79 2.17
N LYS A 550 22.40 24.38 2.82
CA LYS A 550 23.39 25.27 2.15
C LYS A 550 24.69 24.57 1.72
N SER A 551 24.84 23.27 1.99
CA SER A 551 26.02 22.48 1.58
C SER A 551 26.29 22.55 0.08
N GLU A 552 27.56 22.42 -0.31
CA GLU A 552 27.92 21.99 -1.66
C GLU A 552 27.51 20.53 -1.93
N ASP A 553 27.47 19.69 -0.89
CA ASP A 553 26.99 18.31 -0.94
C ASP A 553 25.86 18.09 0.09
N PRO A 554 24.60 18.38 -0.29
CA PRO A 554 23.48 18.36 0.64
C PRO A 554 23.12 16.94 1.09
N ILE A 555 23.37 15.93 0.27
CA ILE A 555 23.11 14.53 0.66
C ILE A 555 24.09 14.13 1.77
N ASN A 556 25.39 14.38 1.59
CA ASN A 556 26.37 14.05 2.63
C ASN A 556 26.19 14.89 3.90
N GLU A 557 25.82 16.17 3.82
CA GLU A 557 25.55 16.97 5.03
C GLU A 557 24.42 16.35 5.89
N ILE A 558 23.38 15.84 5.24
CA ILE A 558 22.17 15.36 5.91
C ILE A 558 22.25 13.87 6.30
N PHE A 559 22.86 13.04 5.46
CA PHE A 559 22.79 11.57 5.57
C PHE A 559 24.13 10.88 5.86
N SER A 560 25.24 11.63 5.96
CA SER A 560 26.51 11.05 6.42
C SER A 560 26.41 10.54 7.86
N ARG A 561 27.12 9.43 8.15
CA ARG A 561 27.19 8.88 9.50
C ARG A 561 27.95 9.81 10.44
#